data_AF-A0AAU0KKY3-F1
#
_entry.id   AF-A0AAU0KKY3-F1
#
_cell.length_a   1.000
_cell.length_b   1.000
_cell.length_c   1.000
_cell.angle_alpha   90.00
_cell.angle_beta   90.00
_cell.angle_gamma   90.00
#
_symmetry.space_group_name_H-M   'P 1'
#
loop_
_entity.id
_entity.type
_entity.pdbx_description
1 polymer ?
#
loop_
_entity_poly.entity_id
_entity_poly.type
_entity_poly.pdbx_seq_one_letter_code
_entity_poly.pdbx_strand_id
1 'polypeptide(L)'
;MKNRSASMTARLSPLLLITSLLPVEAAALDACHNILTAGFYDEYSKSEAKVRDRSLYAELCSLNYEQAQAAIKQARQSGDDGRLGLTYGLFTLDDDGVNEGLSAGVGSSSTSLSEDRFRQWKAGYCSKNSEAESSQAAEFLIQTVTTGAAVGSGATARAVQAWSSCMKKREGLTCWASPRAPESEEFVLNVNWTKTGVKELQAQPEVQYSYLTRGGRSKLDGAPDKRILPPGHKLASGTSQIPVERSTDKGITATLKVNHAGTEQSCNVFIPGDTDFTLSAPFINRLKLKYPG
;
A
#
# COMPACT_ATOMS: atom_id res chain seq x y z
N MET A 1 1.03 39.07 72.62
CA MET A 1 0.18 39.51 71.48
C MET A 1 0.59 38.68 70.26
N LYS A 2 -0.27 37.76 69.78
CA LYS A 2 -0.92 37.75 68.43
C LYS A 2 0.10 37.95 67.28
N ASN A 3 0.21 37.14 66.22
CA ASN A 3 -0.68 36.16 65.61
C ASN A 3 0.08 35.22 64.65
N ARG A 4 -0.37 33.96 64.65
CA ARG A 4 -0.51 32.94 63.58
C ARG A 4 0.00 33.30 62.17
N SER A 5 0.87 32.45 61.63
CA SER A 5 1.04 32.21 60.19
C SER A 5 0.52 30.82 59.84
N ALA A 6 -0.54 30.77 59.03
CA ALA A 6 -1.10 29.54 58.49
C ALA A 6 -0.38 29.18 57.18
N SER A 7 0.22 27.98 57.12
CA SER A 7 0.71 27.40 55.87
C SER A 7 -0.45 26.69 55.17
N MET A 8 -0.88 27.24 54.03
CA MET A 8 -1.75 26.56 53.09
C MET A 8 -0.96 25.46 52.38
N THR A 9 -1.29 24.20 52.67
CA THR A 9 -0.87 23.04 51.88
C THR A 9 -1.83 22.89 50.70
N ALA A 10 -1.39 23.30 49.51
CA ALA A 10 -2.10 23.04 48.26
C ALA A 10 -2.01 21.55 47.92
N ARG A 11 -3.16 20.86 47.96
CA ARG A 11 -3.30 19.49 47.44
C ARG A 11 -3.27 19.54 45.91
N LEU A 12 -2.17 19.12 45.32
CA LEU A 12 -2.10 18.77 43.89
C LEU A 12 -2.70 17.37 43.72
N SER A 13 -3.94 17.31 43.22
CA SER A 13 -4.51 16.08 42.67
C SER A 13 -3.71 15.66 41.43
N PRO A 14 -3.27 14.39 41.32
CA PRO A 14 -2.72 13.90 40.07
C PRO A 14 -3.90 13.69 39.11
N LEU A 15 -4.01 14.56 38.10
CA LEU A 15 -4.73 14.21 36.87
C LEU A 15 -4.00 13.00 36.28
N LEU A 16 -4.65 11.85 36.35
CA LEU A 16 -4.35 10.69 35.52
C LEU A 16 -4.49 11.13 34.05
N LEU A 17 -3.38 11.55 33.43
CA LEU A 17 -3.24 11.57 31.98
C LEU A 17 -3.26 10.11 31.53
N ILE A 18 -4.46 9.61 31.22
CA ILE A 18 -4.64 8.48 30.33
C ILE A 18 -4.32 9.03 28.94
N THR A 19 -3.03 9.12 28.61
CA THR A 19 -2.60 9.30 27.22
C THR A 19 -2.96 8.02 26.49
N SER A 20 -4.05 8.10 25.74
CA SER A 20 -4.47 7.15 24.73
C SER A 20 -3.29 6.89 23.77
N LEU A 21 -2.57 5.79 23.98
CA LEU A 21 -1.61 5.24 23.03
C LEU A 21 -2.41 4.65 21.86
N LEU A 22 -2.80 5.50 20.91
CA LEU A 22 -3.22 5.09 19.56
C LEU A 22 -2.03 5.29 18.59
N PRO A 23 -1.99 4.54 17.49
CA PRO A 23 -0.78 3.86 17.03
C PRO A 23 0.11 4.75 16.17
N VAL A 24 1.28 5.11 16.70
CA VAL A 24 2.36 5.76 15.95
C VAL A 24 2.71 4.98 14.67
N GLU A 25 2.52 3.66 14.68
CA GLU A 25 2.77 2.78 13.54
C GLU A 25 1.83 2.99 12.35
N ALA A 26 0.55 3.31 12.57
CA ALA A 26 -0.41 3.54 11.48
C ALA A 26 -0.16 4.89 10.82
N ALA A 27 0.03 5.95 11.62
CA ALA A 27 0.33 7.29 11.12
C ALA A 27 1.64 7.35 10.31
N ALA A 28 2.65 6.57 10.72
CA ALA A 28 3.91 6.47 9.99
C ALA A 28 3.77 5.68 8.67
N LEU A 29 2.92 4.64 8.63
CA LEU A 29 2.63 3.87 7.42
C LEU A 29 1.92 4.76 6.39
N ASP A 30 0.92 5.52 6.82
CA ASP A 30 0.20 6.48 5.97
C ASP A 30 1.14 7.57 5.42
N ALA A 31 2.08 8.07 6.25
CA ALA A 31 3.05 9.07 5.82
C ALA A 31 4.02 8.54 4.74
N CYS A 32 4.52 7.31 4.88
CA CYS A 32 5.36 6.71 3.85
C CYS A 32 4.55 6.51 2.56
N HIS A 33 3.36 5.92 2.65
CA HIS A 33 2.47 5.68 1.52
C HIS A 33 2.20 6.95 0.70
N ASN A 34 1.90 8.08 1.37
CA ASN A 34 1.67 9.37 0.71
C ASN A 34 2.87 9.89 -0.11
N ILE A 35 4.11 9.59 0.29
CA ILE A 35 5.30 9.95 -0.50
C ILE A 35 5.27 9.24 -1.85
N LEU A 36 4.89 7.95 -1.84
CA LEU A 36 4.88 7.11 -3.02
C LEU A 36 3.75 7.51 -3.98
N THR A 37 2.53 7.70 -3.46
CA THR A 37 1.37 8.07 -4.27
C THR A 37 1.49 9.48 -4.85
N ALA A 38 2.08 10.44 -4.13
CA ALA A 38 2.35 11.76 -4.68
C ALA A 38 3.24 11.70 -5.93
N GLY A 39 4.35 10.95 -5.86
CA GLY A 39 5.24 10.78 -7.01
C GLY A 39 4.63 9.97 -8.15
N PHE A 40 3.71 9.04 -7.85
CA PHE A 40 2.90 8.35 -8.87
C PHE A 40 2.00 9.34 -9.62
N TYR A 41 1.28 10.19 -8.89
CA TYR A 41 0.40 11.17 -9.52
C TYR A 41 1.17 12.21 -10.34
N ASP A 42 2.37 12.63 -9.93
CA ASP A 42 3.20 13.56 -10.70
C ASP A 42 3.60 13.02 -12.09
N GLU A 43 3.64 11.69 -12.27
CA GLU A 43 3.96 11.03 -13.54
C GLU A 43 2.78 10.22 -14.11
N TYR A 44 1.57 10.46 -13.60
CA TYR A 44 0.38 9.68 -13.94
C TYR A 44 0.16 9.59 -15.47
N SER A 45 0.17 10.73 -16.16
CA SER A 45 -0.03 10.82 -17.62
C SER A 45 1.12 10.24 -18.45
N LYS A 46 2.31 10.08 -17.85
CA LYS A 46 3.52 9.56 -18.51
C LYS A 46 3.69 8.06 -18.30
N SER A 47 2.96 7.49 -17.35
CA SER A 47 3.02 6.08 -17.00
C SER A 47 2.30 5.23 -18.05
N GLU A 48 2.78 4.01 -18.26
CA GLU A 48 2.10 3.04 -19.12
C GLU A 48 0.70 2.73 -18.58
N ALA A 49 -0.31 2.75 -19.45
CA ALA A 49 -1.72 2.76 -19.05
C ALA A 49 -2.14 1.53 -18.25
N LYS A 50 -1.67 0.32 -18.60
CA LYS A 50 -2.01 -0.91 -17.88
C LYS A 50 -1.46 -0.86 -16.45
N VAL A 51 -0.19 -0.47 -16.24
CA VAL A 51 0.39 -0.35 -14.89
C VAL A 51 -0.27 0.78 -14.10
N ARG A 52 -0.48 1.94 -14.73
CA ARG A 52 -1.12 3.11 -14.13
C ARG A 52 -2.53 2.79 -13.62
N ASP A 53 -3.36 2.21 -14.47
CA ASP A 53 -4.75 1.91 -14.14
C ASP A 53 -4.85 0.80 -13.10
N ARG A 54 -3.98 -0.22 -13.15
CA ARG A 54 -3.90 -1.26 -12.10
C ARG A 54 -3.49 -0.67 -10.75
N SER A 55 -2.52 0.23 -10.75
CA SER A 55 -2.05 0.90 -9.53
C SER A 55 -3.15 1.74 -8.90
N LEU A 56 -3.86 2.56 -9.71
CA LEU A 56 -4.97 3.37 -9.23
C LEU A 56 -6.16 2.50 -8.79
N TYR A 57 -6.44 1.39 -9.47
CA TYR A 57 -7.47 0.44 -9.03
C TYR A 57 -7.16 -0.12 -7.63
N ALA A 58 -5.94 -0.62 -7.42
CA ALA A 58 -5.52 -1.12 -6.11
C ALA A 58 -5.57 -0.04 -5.03
N GLU A 59 -5.12 1.18 -5.36
CA GLU A 59 -5.18 2.34 -4.47
C GLU A 59 -6.63 2.62 -4.03
N LEU A 60 -7.56 2.77 -4.98
CA LEU A 60 -8.96 3.05 -4.69
C LEU A 60 -9.64 1.95 -3.86
N CYS A 61 -9.21 0.70 -3.99
CA CYS A 61 -9.69 -0.39 -3.14
C CYS A 61 -9.25 -0.26 -1.67
N SER A 62 -8.17 0.46 -1.40
CA SER A 62 -7.68 0.73 -0.04
C SER A 62 -8.33 1.96 0.62
N LEU A 63 -8.88 2.87 -0.18
CA LEU A 63 -9.35 4.18 0.28
C LEU A 63 -10.83 4.18 0.68
N ASN A 64 -11.19 5.09 1.58
CA ASN A 64 -12.59 5.49 1.76
C ASN A 64 -13.03 6.45 0.64
N TYR A 65 -14.32 6.81 0.63
CA TYR A 65 -14.88 7.63 -0.44
C TYR A 65 -14.24 9.03 -0.57
N GLU A 66 -14.02 9.73 0.54
CA GLU A 66 -13.44 11.08 0.51
C GLU A 66 -12.00 11.05 -0.03
N GLN A 67 -11.21 10.08 0.42
CA GLN A 67 -9.86 9.86 -0.07
C GLN A 67 -9.85 9.45 -1.55
N ALA A 68 -10.76 8.56 -1.95
CA ALA A 68 -10.90 8.14 -3.35
C ALA A 68 -11.26 9.32 -4.27
N GLN A 69 -12.15 10.22 -3.83
CA GLN A 69 -12.46 11.44 -4.59
C GLN A 69 -11.22 12.34 -4.75
N ALA A 70 -10.43 12.52 -3.69
CA ALA A 70 -9.20 13.29 -3.76
C ALA A 70 -8.19 12.66 -4.74
N ALA A 71 -7.99 11.35 -4.66
CA ALA A 71 -7.14 10.57 -5.56
C ALA A 71 -7.57 10.70 -7.03
N ILE A 72 -8.86 10.53 -7.33
CA ILE A 72 -9.43 10.68 -8.68
C ILE A 72 -9.22 12.10 -9.20
N LYS A 73 -9.46 13.11 -8.36
CA LYS A 73 -9.23 14.52 -8.72
C LYS A 73 -7.76 14.77 -9.06
N GLN A 74 -6.84 14.24 -8.26
CA GLN A 74 -5.41 14.40 -8.48
C GLN A 74 -4.97 13.71 -9.78
N ALA A 75 -5.39 12.46 -10.01
CA ALA A 75 -5.13 11.75 -11.26
C ALA A 75 -5.65 12.51 -12.49
N ARG A 76 -6.85 13.11 -12.40
CA ARG A 76 -7.40 13.96 -13.47
C ARG A 76 -6.55 15.20 -13.74
N GLN A 77 -6.08 15.86 -12.68
CA GLN A 77 -5.23 17.05 -12.79
C GLN A 77 -3.85 16.74 -13.39
N SER A 78 -3.34 15.53 -13.18
CA SER A 78 -2.04 15.08 -13.69
C SER A 78 -2.03 14.66 -15.16
N GLY A 79 -3.19 14.72 -15.84
CA GLY A 79 -3.35 14.43 -17.27
C GLY A 79 -4.08 13.12 -17.51
N ASP A 80 -5.40 13.16 -17.35
CA ASP A 80 -6.30 12.09 -17.78
C ASP A 80 -6.36 12.02 -19.32
N ASP A 81 -6.25 10.80 -19.86
CA ASP A 81 -6.41 10.51 -21.28
C ASP A 81 -7.90 10.35 -21.68
N GLY A 82 -8.81 10.70 -20.76
CA GLY A 82 -10.26 10.54 -20.89
C GLY A 82 -10.73 9.12 -20.61
N ARG A 83 -9.83 8.23 -20.14
CA ARG A 83 -10.13 6.81 -19.90
C ARG A 83 -10.01 6.41 -18.44
N LEU A 84 -9.69 7.35 -17.54
CA LEU A 84 -9.62 7.09 -16.10
C LEU A 84 -10.88 6.38 -15.61
N GLY A 85 -10.70 5.26 -14.93
CA GLY A 85 -11.81 4.49 -14.35
C GLY A 85 -12.61 3.62 -15.32
N LEU A 86 -12.44 3.74 -16.63
CA LEU A 86 -13.16 2.90 -17.60
C LEU A 86 -12.62 1.46 -17.60
N THR A 87 -11.31 1.29 -17.48
CA THR A 87 -10.61 0.00 -17.54
C THR A 87 -10.78 -0.87 -16.30
N TYR A 88 -11.35 -0.32 -15.23
CA TYR A 88 -11.65 -1.04 -13.99
C TYR A 88 -13.08 -0.76 -13.48
N GLY A 89 -13.96 -0.28 -14.37
CA GLY A 89 -15.41 -0.22 -14.13
C GLY A 89 -15.88 0.82 -13.11
N LEU A 90 -15.03 1.78 -12.75
CA LEU A 90 -15.40 2.89 -11.86
C LEU A 90 -16.40 3.84 -12.54
N PHE A 91 -16.15 4.12 -13.82
CA PHE A 91 -17.02 4.88 -14.71
C PHE A 91 -17.47 3.99 -15.88
N THR A 92 -18.64 4.29 -16.45
CA THR A 92 -19.18 3.64 -17.65
C THR A 92 -19.28 4.64 -18.80
N LEU A 93 -19.20 4.16 -20.05
CA LEU A 93 -19.34 5.01 -21.24
C LEU A 93 -20.68 5.77 -21.26
N ASP A 94 -21.73 5.13 -20.74
CA ASP A 94 -23.08 5.70 -20.60
C ASP A 94 -23.18 6.78 -19.49
N ASP A 95 -22.12 7.07 -18.74
CA ASP A 95 -22.13 8.15 -17.74
C ASP A 95 -22.01 9.52 -18.42
N ASP A 96 -23.07 9.98 -19.10
CA ASP A 96 -23.33 11.34 -19.60
C ASP A 96 -22.12 12.18 -20.09
N GLY A 97 -21.06 11.54 -20.59
CA GLY A 97 -19.78 12.22 -20.76
C GLY A 97 -18.75 11.50 -21.62
N VAL A 98 -19.04 10.29 -22.11
CA VAL A 98 -18.23 9.62 -23.14
C VAL A 98 -19.09 9.47 -24.39
N ASN A 99 -19.46 10.61 -25.00
CA ASN A 99 -20.06 10.60 -26.31
C ASN A 99 -19.07 9.95 -27.29
N GLU A 100 -19.51 8.85 -27.93
CA GLU A 100 -18.91 8.30 -29.13
C GLU A 100 -18.92 9.38 -30.23
N GLY A 101 -17.88 10.20 -30.25
CA GLY A 101 -17.71 11.27 -31.22
C GLY A 101 -16.26 11.71 -31.24
N LEU A 102 -15.57 11.41 -32.34
CA LEU A 102 -14.19 11.74 -32.67
C LEU A 102 -13.92 13.26 -32.79
N SER A 103 -14.32 14.04 -31.80
CA SER A 103 -14.03 15.46 -31.72
C SER A 103 -13.37 15.76 -30.39
N ALA A 104 -12.05 15.89 -30.46
CA ALA A 104 -11.21 16.50 -29.44
C ALA A 104 -11.73 17.92 -29.16
N GLY A 105 -12.64 18.05 -28.20
CA GLY A 105 -13.18 19.30 -27.70
C GLY A 105 -12.96 19.35 -26.20
N VAL A 106 -12.12 20.28 -25.77
CA VAL A 106 -11.81 20.62 -24.38
C VAL A 106 -13.11 20.81 -23.60
N GLY A 107 -13.51 19.80 -22.84
CA GLY A 107 -14.72 19.79 -22.04
C GLY A 107 -14.61 18.69 -21.00
N SER A 108 -14.01 19.02 -19.85
CA SER A 108 -13.96 18.20 -18.64
C SER A 108 -15.38 17.69 -18.34
N SER A 109 -15.70 16.44 -18.70
CA SER A 109 -16.90 15.78 -18.19
C SER A 109 -16.63 15.48 -16.71
N SER A 110 -17.10 16.39 -15.86
CA SER A 110 -17.05 16.32 -14.41
C SER A 110 -18.06 15.29 -13.89
N THR A 111 -18.03 14.06 -14.41
CA THR A 111 -18.78 12.96 -13.83
C THR A 111 -18.27 12.78 -12.40
N SER A 112 -19.05 13.31 -11.47
CA SER A 112 -18.77 13.23 -10.05
C SER A 112 -19.20 11.84 -9.59
N LEU A 113 -18.23 11.07 -9.09
CA LEU A 113 -18.49 9.77 -8.49
C LEU A 113 -19.23 10.01 -7.17
N SER A 114 -20.47 9.54 -7.07
CA SER A 114 -21.24 9.57 -5.81
C SER A 114 -20.76 8.50 -4.83
N GLU A 115 -21.02 8.70 -3.54
CA GLU A 115 -20.60 7.76 -2.50
C GLU A 115 -21.23 6.38 -2.67
N ASP A 116 -22.54 6.32 -2.94
CA ASP A 116 -23.24 5.06 -3.14
C ASP A 116 -22.68 4.27 -4.32
N ARG A 117 -22.35 4.96 -5.42
CA ARG A 117 -21.74 4.34 -6.58
C ARG A 117 -20.34 3.82 -6.27
N PHE A 118 -19.53 4.60 -5.57
CA PHE A 118 -18.21 4.15 -5.13
C PHE A 118 -18.30 2.94 -4.20
N ARG A 119 -19.23 2.94 -3.24
CA ARG A 119 -19.46 1.80 -2.33
C ARG A 119 -19.87 0.54 -3.10
N GLN A 120 -20.78 0.68 -4.07
CA GLN A 120 -21.18 -0.44 -4.94
C GLN A 120 -20.02 -0.97 -5.77
N TRP A 121 -19.24 -0.08 -6.38
CA TRP A 121 -18.03 -0.44 -7.12
C TRP A 121 -17.02 -1.15 -6.21
N LYS A 122 -16.68 -0.57 -5.05
CA LYS A 122 -15.74 -1.14 -4.08
C LYS A 122 -16.21 -2.52 -3.59
N ALA A 123 -17.50 -2.68 -3.30
CA ALA A 123 -18.07 -3.97 -2.91
C ALA A 123 -18.00 -5.03 -4.02
N GLY A 124 -18.21 -4.64 -5.28
CA GLY A 124 -18.16 -5.56 -6.42
C GLY A 124 -16.74 -5.94 -6.83
N TYR A 125 -15.82 -4.98 -6.86
CA TYR A 125 -14.50 -5.11 -7.47
C TYR A 125 -13.39 -5.40 -6.44
N CYS A 126 -13.47 -4.82 -5.24
CA CYS A 126 -12.42 -4.94 -4.23
C CYS A 126 -12.63 -6.07 -3.21
N SER A 127 -13.73 -6.84 -3.31
CA SER A 127 -14.15 -7.83 -2.30
C SER A 127 -13.16 -8.96 -1.99
N LYS A 128 -12.17 -9.18 -2.86
CA LYS A 128 -11.17 -10.25 -2.71
C LYS A 128 -10.00 -9.88 -1.79
N ASN A 129 -9.76 -8.59 -1.58
CA ASN A 129 -8.60 -8.07 -0.85
C ASN A 129 -9.07 -7.15 0.27
N SER A 130 -8.40 -7.20 1.42
CA SER A 130 -8.57 -6.20 2.47
C SER A 130 -8.04 -4.83 2.04
N GLU A 131 -8.38 -3.78 2.80
CA GLU A 131 -7.84 -2.43 2.54
C GLU A 131 -6.31 -2.41 2.66
N ALA A 132 -5.75 -3.11 3.66
CA ALA A 132 -4.31 -3.23 3.86
C ALA A 132 -3.63 -3.97 2.69
N GLU A 133 -4.20 -5.08 2.22
CA GLU A 133 -3.67 -5.81 1.05
C GLU A 133 -3.75 -4.96 -0.21
N SER A 134 -4.84 -4.20 -0.39
CA SER A 134 -5.02 -3.31 -1.53
C SER A 134 -4.01 -2.16 -1.52
N SER A 135 -3.74 -1.58 -0.35
CA SER A 135 -2.71 -0.54 -0.19
C SER A 135 -1.31 -1.08 -0.53
N GLN A 136 -0.95 -2.25 0.00
CA GLN A 136 0.33 -2.91 -0.30
C GLN A 136 0.46 -3.29 -1.77
N ALA A 137 -0.64 -3.70 -2.41
CA ALA A 137 -0.68 -3.95 -3.83
C ALA A 137 -0.47 -2.68 -4.65
N ALA A 138 -1.09 -1.57 -4.26
CA ALA A 138 -0.86 -0.26 -4.89
C ALA A 138 0.61 0.15 -4.78
N GLU A 139 1.21 0.04 -3.59
CA GLU A 139 2.63 0.34 -3.38
C GLU A 139 3.55 -0.50 -4.27
N PHE A 140 3.27 -1.81 -4.38
CA PHE A 140 4.04 -2.70 -5.24
C PHE A 140 3.89 -2.34 -6.73
N LEU A 141 2.66 -2.09 -7.18
CA LEU A 141 2.36 -1.76 -8.58
C LEU A 141 2.93 -0.39 -8.97
N ILE A 142 2.85 0.62 -8.12
CA ILE A 142 3.46 1.94 -8.36
C ILE A 142 4.98 1.80 -8.54
N GLN A 143 5.64 0.97 -7.72
CA GLN A 143 7.08 0.72 -7.87
C GLN A 143 7.41 0.12 -9.25
N THR A 144 6.54 -0.70 -9.84
CA THR A 144 6.81 -1.30 -11.17
C THR A 144 6.92 -0.27 -12.29
N VAL A 145 6.23 0.89 -12.17
CA VAL A 145 6.36 2.02 -13.11
C VAL A 145 7.82 2.44 -13.28
N THR A 146 8.59 2.38 -12.20
CA THR A 146 10.01 2.81 -12.19
C THR A 146 10.99 1.76 -12.72
N THR A 147 10.55 0.51 -12.83
CA THR A 147 11.41 -0.61 -13.29
C THR A 147 11.42 -0.77 -14.81
N GLY A 148 10.45 -0.19 -15.53
CA GLY A 148 10.32 -0.31 -16.99
C GLY A 148 10.86 0.86 -17.80
N ALA A 149 10.95 2.05 -17.19
CA ALA A 149 11.62 3.19 -17.79
C ALA A 149 13.11 3.13 -17.44
N ALA A 150 13.99 3.30 -18.44
CA ALA A 150 15.43 3.45 -18.23
C ALA A 150 15.70 4.34 -17.01
N VAL A 151 16.42 3.81 -16.01
CA VAL A 151 16.76 4.42 -14.71
C VAL A 151 16.86 5.93 -14.84
N GLY A 152 15.74 6.60 -14.61
CA GLY A 152 15.53 7.98 -15.02
C GLY A 152 15.08 8.76 -13.81
N SER A 153 15.57 9.99 -13.69
CA SER A 153 15.30 10.96 -12.63
C SER A 153 13.84 11.47 -12.62
N GLY A 154 12.87 10.59 -12.84
CA GLY A 154 11.44 10.86 -12.74
C GLY A 154 11.00 11.14 -11.30
N ALA A 155 9.86 11.80 -11.15
CA ALA A 155 9.24 12.05 -9.85
C ALA A 155 8.85 10.73 -9.15
N THR A 156 8.35 9.72 -9.88
CA THR A 156 8.02 8.42 -9.27
C THR A 156 9.28 7.69 -8.80
N ALA A 157 10.39 7.72 -9.57
CA ALA A 157 11.65 7.12 -9.14
C ALA A 157 12.20 7.75 -7.85
N ARG A 158 12.18 9.08 -7.75
CA ARG A 158 12.53 9.79 -6.50
C ARG A 158 11.60 9.43 -5.36
N ALA A 159 10.30 9.33 -5.63
CA ALA A 159 9.31 8.96 -4.63
C ALA A 159 9.51 7.53 -4.13
N VAL A 160 9.80 6.55 -4.99
CA VAL A 160 10.14 5.18 -4.59
C VAL A 160 11.37 5.17 -3.67
N GLN A 161 12.41 5.95 -4.00
CA GLN A 161 13.60 6.06 -3.15
C GLN A 161 13.28 6.69 -1.78
N ALA A 162 12.51 7.78 -1.77
CA ALA A 162 12.10 8.47 -0.56
C ALA A 162 11.16 7.60 0.31
N TRP A 163 10.20 6.91 -0.30
CA TRP A 163 9.32 5.93 0.34
C TRP A 163 10.13 4.78 0.97
N SER A 164 11.07 4.18 0.23
CA SER A 164 11.91 3.10 0.79
C SER A 164 12.76 3.60 1.96
N SER A 165 13.21 4.85 1.90
CA SER A 165 13.96 5.50 2.99
C SER A 165 13.07 5.78 4.20
N CYS A 166 11.80 6.11 3.98
CA CYS A 166 10.78 6.24 5.03
C CYS A 166 10.54 4.88 5.71
N MET A 167 10.31 3.82 4.94
CA MET A 167 10.10 2.46 5.44
C MET A 167 11.28 1.95 6.27
N LYS A 168 12.52 2.25 5.85
CA LYS A 168 13.75 1.89 6.59
C LYS A 168 13.88 2.56 7.96
N LYS A 169 13.33 3.77 8.11
CA LYS A 169 13.41 4.55 9.36
C LYS A 169 12.39 4.13 10.40
N ARG A 170 11.42 3.28 10.04
CA ARG A 170 10.40 2.81 10.95
C ARG A 170 11.02 1.95 12.04
N GLU A 171 10.68 2.26 13.28
CA GLU A 171 11.10 1.49 14.43
C GLU A 171 10.35 0.15 14.49
N GLY A 172 11.03 -0.88 15.00
CA GLY A 172 10.54 -2.26 15.07
C GLY A 172 10.74 -3.04 13.78
N LEU A 173 9.96 -4.11 13.64
CA LEU A 173 9.91 -4.95 12.47
C LEU A 173 9.04 -4.31 11.38
N THR A 174 9.65 -3.98 10.24
CA THR A 174 8.95 -3.46 9.07
C THR A 174 9.27 -4.30 7.84
N CYS A 175 8.27 -4.60 7.02
CA CYS A 175 8.47 -5.39 5.80
C CYS A 175 7.77 -4.76 4.61
N TRP A 176 8.38 -4.85 3.43
CA TRP A 176 7.78 -4.41 2.17
C TRP A 176 8.34 -5.22 1.01
N ALA A 177 7.63 -5.24 -0.12
CA ALA A 177 8.10 -5.87 -1.34
C ALA A 177 8.52 -4.80 -2.37
N SER A 178 9.53 -5.12 -3.14
CA SER A 178 9.97 -4.32 -4.29
C SER A 178 10.08 -5.20 -5.53
N PRO A 179 9.58 -4.76 -6.70
CA PRO A 179 9.71 -5.51 -7.94
C PRO A 179 11.17 -5.57 -8.40
N ARG A 180 11.60 -6.69 -8.97
CA ARG A 180 12.97 -6.84 -9.50
C ARG A 180 13.10 -6.32 -10.93
N ALA A 181 12.07 -6.58 -11.74
CA ALA A 181 11.94 -6.09 -13.11
C ALA A 181 10.44 -6.04 -13.48
N PRO A 182 10.06 -5.30 -14.54
CA PRO A 182 8.70 -5.35 -15.06
C PRO A 182 8.35 -6.79 -15.44
N GLU A 183 7.17 -7.24 -15.02
CA GLU A 183 6.65 -8.58 -15.35
C GLU A 183 7.51 -9.75 -14.86
N SER A 184 8.42 -9.52 -13.91
CA SER A 184 9.21 -10.59 -13.29
C SER A 184 8.37 -11.40 -12.30
N GLU A 185 8.49 -12.72 -12.36
CA GLU A 185 8.01 -13.64 -11.32
C GLU A 185 8.82 -13.53 -10.03
N GLU A 186 9.92 -12.77 -10.03
CA GLU A 186 10.74 -12.52 -8.88
C GLU A 186 10.55 -11.11 -8.32
N PHE A 187 10.47 -11.03 -7.00
CA PHE A 187 10.46 -9.79 -6.25
C PHE A 187 11.40 -9.90 -5.05
N VAL A 188 11.77 -8.75 -4.50
CA VAL A 188 12.60 -8.67 -3.30
C VAL A 188 11.70 -8.34 -2.12
N LEU A 189 11.64 -9.25 -1.15
CA LEU A 189 11.08 -8.97 0.15
C LEU A 189 12.15 -8.31 1.01
N ASN A 190 11.89 -7.09 1.45
CA ASN A 190 12.75 -6.34 2.36
C ASN A 190 12.23 -6.54 3.79
N VAL A 191 13.06 -7.09 4.66
CA VAL A 191 12.80 -7.26 6.08
C VAL A 191 13.72 -6.32 6.84
N ASN A 192 13.14 -5.30 7.46
CA ASN A 192 13.89 -4.29 8.19
C ASN A 192 13.65 -4.42 9.69
N TRP A 193 14.75 -4.43 10.44
CA TRP A 193 14.73 -4.27 11.88
C TRP A 193 15.48 -3.00 12.26
N THR A 194 14.80 -2.07 12.91
CA THR A 194 15.44 -0.85 13.43
C THR A 194 14.94 -0.62 14.85
N LYS A 195 15.85 -0.36 15.79
CA LYS A 195 15.48 0.01 17.15
C LYS A 195 16.27 1.23 17.59
N THR A 196 15.59 2.23 18.14
CA THR A 196 16.24 3.45 18.65
C THR A 196 16.43 3.35 20.16
N GLY A 197 17.65 3.05 20.61
CA GLY A 197 17.97 3.02 22.04
C GLY A 197 19.28 2.29 22.40
N VAL A 198 20.11 2.91 23.25
CA VAL A 198 21.49 2.45 23.57
C VAL A 198 21.53 1.14 24.36
N LYS A 199 20.49 0.83 25.16
CA LYS A 199 20.49 -0.32 26.09
C LYS A 199 19.89 -1.61 25.51
N GLU A 200 19.23 -1.54 24.35
CA GLU A 200 18.50 -2.69 23.78
C GLU A 200 19.09 -3.19 22.46
N LEU A 201 20.21 -2.61 22.02
CA LEU A 201 21.03 -3.04 20.88
C LEU A 201 21.61 -4.47 21.01
N GLN A 202 21.54 -5.08 22.19
CA GLN A 202 22.18 -6.37 22.46
C GLN A 202 21.31 -7.60 22.16
N ALA A 203 19.99 -7.47 22.14
CA ALA A 203 19.09 -8.59 21.82
C ALA A 203 18.66 -8.51 20.35
N GLN A 204 19.11 -9.45 19.53
CA GLN A 204 18.62 -9.57 18.15
C GLN A 204 17.22 -10.19 18.16
N PRO A 205 16.27 -9.70 17.34
CA PRO A 205 14.97 -10.35 17.19
C PRO A 205 15.17 -11.76 16.64
N GLU A 206 14.44 -12.71 17.21
CA GLU A 206 14.47 -14.09 16.76
C GLU A 206 13.19 -14.41 16.00
N VAL A 207 13.34 -14.98 14.80
CA VAL A 207 12.22 -15.42 13.96
C VAL A 207 11.50 -16.59 14.63
N GLN A 208 10.27 -16.35 15.10
CA GLN A 208 9.39 -17.41 15.57
C GLN A 208 8.75 -18.14 14.38
N TYR A 209 8.26 -17.36 13.42
CA TYR A 209 7.53 -17.89 12.27
C TYR A 209 7.72 -16.99 11.06
N SER A 210 7.90 -17.60 9.90
CA SER A 210 7.91 -16.92 8.61
C SER A 210 7.23 -17.79 7.56
N TYR A 211 6.39 -17.20 6.72
CA TYR A 211 5.58 -17.95 5.77
C TYR A 211 5.29 -17.18 4.48
N LEU A 212 5.27 -17.94 3.39
CA LEU A 212 4.86 -17.51 2.06
C LEU A 212 3.65 -18.33 1.63
N THR A 213 2.55 -17.66 1.32
CA THR A 213 1.35 -18.33 0.81
C THR A 213 1.52 -18.76 -0.66
N ARG A 214 0.61 -19.62 -1.12
CA ARG A 214 0.35 -19.89 -2.56
C ARG A 214 1.60 -20.26 -3.38
N GLY A 215 2.54 -20.97 -2.75
CA GLY A 215 3.72 -21.54 -3.42
C GLY A 215 4.87 -20.56 -3.64
N GLY A 216 4.87 -19.38 -3.01
CA GLY A 216 6.03 -18.49 -3.02
C GLY A 216 7.26 -19.19 -2.42
N ARG A 217 8.42 -19.04 -3.07
CA ARG A 217 9.69 -19.68 -2.68
C ARG A 217 10.77 -18.64 -2.41
N SER A 218 11.31 -18.65 -1.19
CA SER A 218 12.50 -17.86 -0.85
C SER A 218 13.73 -18.45 -1.55
N LYS A 219 14.55 -17.58 -2.16
CA LYS A 219 15.87 -17.95 -2.71
C LYS A 219 17.00 -17.75 -1.70
N LEU A 220 16.67 -17.46 -0.44
CA LEU A 220 17.67 -17.39 0.61
C LEU A 220 18.19 -18.80 0.93
N ASP A 221 19.51 -18.93 0.99
CA ASP A 221 20.16 -20.19 1.34
C ASP A 221 19.69 -20.71 2.71
N GLY A 222 19.29 -21.98 2.75
CA GLY A 222 18.81 -22.64 3.96
C GLY A 222 17.38 -22.28 4.39
N ALA A 223 16.64 -21.47 3.62
CA ALA A 223 15.22 -21.25 3.87
C ALA A 223 14.40 -22.51 3.54
N PRO A 224 13.59 -23.04 4.49
CA PRO A 224 12.72 -24.18 4.22
C PRO A 224 11.59 -23.82 3.24
N ASP A 225 10.97 -24.84 2.65
CA ASP A 225 9.81 -24.65 1.77
C ASP A 225 8.71 -23.82 2.42
N LYS A 226 8.13 -22.89 1.63
CA LYS A 226 7.08 -21.94 2.04
C LYS A 226 7.49 -21.01 3.19
N ARG A 227 8.79 -20.89 3.51
CA ARG A 227 9.29 -19.96 4.52
C ARG A 227 10.13 -18.87 3.88
N ILE A 228 10.17 -17.72 4.55
CA ILE A 228 11.00 -16.58 4.17
C ILE A 228 12.40 -16.75 4.77
N LEU A 229 12.41 -17.07 6.07
CA LEU A 229 13.57 -17.25 6.95
C LEU A 229 13.39 -18.52 7.80
N PRO A 230 14.48 -19.23 8.15
CA PRO A 230 14.39 -20.38 9.04
C PRO A 230 13.94 -19.97 10.46
N PRO A 231 13.22 -20.84 11.19
CA PRO A 231 12.94 -20.61 12.62
C PRO A 231 14.22 -20.43 13.42
N GLY A 232 14.21 -19.55 14.41
CA GLY A 232 15.38 -19.23 15.23
C GLY A 232 16.41 -18.33 14.55
N HIS A 233 16.17 -17.91 13.30
CA HIS A 233 17.02 -16.96 12.62
C HIS A 233 17.03 -15.62 13.38
N LYS A 234 18.21 -15.07 13.62
CA LYS A 234 18.36 -13.78 14.29
C LYS A 234 18.47 -12.66 13.26
N LEU A 235 17.58 -11.68 13.37
CA LEU A 235 17.61 -10.53 12.47
C LEU A 235 18.76 -9.58 12.84
N ALA A 236 19.59 -9.25 11.86
CA ALA A 236 20.55 -8.16 11.99
C ALA A 236 19.82 -6.80 11.97
N SER A 237 20.45 -5.78 12.56
CA SER A 237 19.98 -4.41 12.41
C SER A 237 20.08 -3.95 10.95
N GLY A 238 19.07 -3.23 10.49
CA GLY A 238 18.94 -2.76 9.10
C GLY A 238 18.04 -3.65 8.25
N THR A 239 18.19 -3.53 6.94
CA THR A 239 17.33 -4.19 5.95
C THR A 239 18.00 -5.43 5.36
N SER A 240 17.38 -6.59 5.51
CA SER A 240 17.70 -7.81 4.79
C SER A 240 16.86 -7.90 3.51
N GLN A 241 17.51 -8.18 2.39
CA GLN A 241 16.86 -8.33 1.09
C GLN A 241 16.77 -9.80 0.73
N ILE A 242 15.55 -10.31 0.60
CA ILE A 242 15.27 -11.73 0.38
C ILE A 242 14.58 -11.88 -0.97
N PRO A 243 15.25 -12.42 -1.99
CA PRO A 243 14.60 -12.70 -3.26
C PRO A 243 13.56 -13.79 -3.08
N VAL A 244 12.36 -13.56 -3.61
CA VAL A 244 11.25 -14.51 -3.58
C VAL A 244 10.78 -14.73 -5.01
N GLU A 245 10.64 -16.00 -5.36
CA GLU A 245 10.08 -16.46 -6.63
C GLU A 245 8.62 -16.82 -6.46
N ARG A 246 7.80 -16.34 -7.39
CA ARG A 246 6.40 -16.70 -7.53
C ARG A 246 6.30 -17.94 -8.41
N SER A 247 5.53 -18.92 -7.98
CA SER A 247 5.29 -20.16 -8.74
C SER A 247 3.95 -20.19 -9.49
N THR A 248 3.06 -19.23 -9.23
CA THR A 248 1.73 -19.11 -9.86
C THR A 248 1.33 -17.65 -9.98
N ASP A 249 0.49 -17.30 -10.94
CA ASP A 249 0.04 -15.91 -11.20
C ASP A 249 -0.84 -15.29 -10.09
N LYS A 250 -0.97 -15.98 -8.96
CA LYS A 250 -1.78 -15.57 -7.80
C LYS A 250 -0.98 -14.64 -6.89
N GLY A 251 -1.67 -13.73 -6.21
CA GLY A 251 -1.05 -12.90 -5.18
C GLY A 251 -0.46 -13.73 -4.06
N ILE A 252 0.68 -13.30 -3.53
CA ILE A 252 1.44 -13.96 -2.46
C ILE A 252 1.39 -13.07 -1.21
N THR A 253 1.17 -13.69 -0.07
CA THR A 253 1.28 -13.03 1.24
C THR A 253 2.51 -13.57 1.94
N ALA A 254 3.39 -12.65 2.34
CA ALA A 254 4.54 -12.91 3.18
C ALA A 254 4.23 -12.45 4.62
N THR A 255 4.29 -13.39 5.56
CA THR A 255 4.08 -13.11 6.99
C THR A 255 5.34 -13.44 7.75
N LEU A 256 5.80 -12.51 8.58
CA LEU A 256 6.95 -12.72 9.46
C LEU A 256 6.60 -12.28 10.87
N LYS A 257 6.90 -13.14 11.84
CA LYS A 257 6.73 -12.90 13.27
C LYS A 257 8.04 -13.13 13.99
N VAL A 258 8.44 -12.17 14.81
CA VAL A 258 9.66 -12.20 15.59
C VAL A 258 9.36 -11.99 17.07
N ASN A 259 10.22 -12.55 17.91
CA ASN A 259 10.27 -12.24 19.34
C ASN A 259 11.48 -11.35 19.60
N HIS A 260 11.27 -10.21 20.24
CA HIS A 260 12.33 -9.35 20.72
C HIS A 260 12.12 -9.06 22.21
N ALA A 261 12.97 -9.64 23.05
CA ALA A 261 12.95 -9.46 24.51
C ALA A 261 11.59 -9.79 25.17
N GLY A 262 10.87 -10.80 24.65
CA GLY A 262 9.57 -11.23 25.17
C GLY A 262 8.38 -10.49 24.53
N THR A 263 8.64 -9.48 23.70
CA THR A 263 7.59 -8.79 22.93
C THR A 263 7.54 -9.36 21.51
N GLU A 264 6.35 -9.77 21.11
CA GLU A 264 6.10 -10.25 19.75
C GLU A 264 5.84 -9.08 18.80
N GLN A 265 6.46 -9.13 17.63
CA GLN A 265 6.18 -8.20 16.53
C GLN A 265 5.94 -8.98 15.25
N SER A 266 5.07 -8.47 14.39
CA SER A 266 4.75 -9.10 13.11
C SER A 266 4.61 -8.07 12.01
N CYS A 267 5.05 -8.45 10.81
CA CYS A 267 4.78 -7.72 9.58
C CYS A 267 4.12 -8.67 8.58
N ASN A 268 3.25 -8.10 7.73
CA ASN A 268 2.61 -8.81 6.63
C ASN A 268 2.79 -7.98 5.35
N VAL A 269 3.10 -8.64 4.25
CA VAL A 269 3.26 -8.01 2.93
C VAL A 269 2.47 -8.83 1.91
N PHE A 270 1.55 -8.18 1.21
CA PHE A 270 0.82 -8.74 0.09
C PHE A 270 1.43 -8.24 -1.23
N ILE A 271 1.72 -9.18 -2.12
CA ILE A 271 2.23 -8.92 -3.45
C ILE A 271 1.16 -9.39 -4.43
N PRO A 272 0.55 -8.49 -5.21
CA PRO A 272 -0.57 -8.84 -6.07
C PRO A 272 -0.12 -9.71 -7.24
N GLY A 273 -0.94 -10.70 -7.57
CA GLY A 273 -0.87 -11.45 -8.81
C GLY A 273 -1.55 -10.70 -9.96
N ASP A 274 -1.52 -11.28 -11.15
CA ASP A 274 -2.16 -10.65 -12.32
C ASP A 274 -3.68 -10.66 -12.23
N THR A 275 -4.24 -11.64 -11.51
CA THR A 275 -5.69 -11.77 -11.36
C THR A 275 -6.29 -10.88 -10.27
N ASP A 276 -5.50 -10.37 -9.33
CA ASP A 276 -6.03 -9.67 -8.14
C ASP A 276 -6.59 -8.28 -8.48
N PHE A 277 -5.99 -7.61 -9.46
CA PHE A 277 -6.42 -6.29 -9.96
C PHE A 277 -6.54 -6.33 -11.48
N THR A 278 -7.34 -7.28 -11.99
CA THR A 278 -7.53 -7.46 -13.44
C THR A 278 -8.27 -6.26 -14.01
N LEU A 279 -7.67 -5.60 -15.01
CA LEU A 279 -8.37 -4.59 -15.79
C LEU A 279 -9.39 -5.28 -16.69
N SER A 280 -10.63 -4.84 -16.59
CA SER A 280 -11.66 -5.19 -17.54
C SER A 280 -11.50 -4.31 -18.78
N ALA A 281 -11.34 -4.91 -19.96
CA ALA A 281 -11.61 -4.20 -21.20
C ALA A 281 -13.01 -3.54 -21.10
N PRO A 282 -13.22 -2.33 -21.67
CA PRO A 282 -14.45 -1.58 -21.44
C PRO A 282 -15.67 -2.46 -21.72
N PHE A 283 -16.42 -2.79 -20.67
CA PHE A 283 -17.63 -3.58 -20.78
C PHE A 283 -18.74 -2.68 -21.32
N ILE A 284 -19.26 -3.03 -22.50
CA ILE A 284 -20.59 -2.60 -22.93
C ILE A 284 -21.60 -3.28 -21.99
N ASN A 285 -22.15 -2.46 -21.11
CA ASN A 285 -23.27 -2.66 -20.19
C ASN A 285 -23.97 -4.05 -20.21
N ARG A 286 -23.56 -4.98 -19.34
CA ARG A 286 -24.34 -6.21 -19.02
C ARG A 286 -25.57 -5.94 -18.14
N LEU A 287 -25.75 -4.71 -17.64
CA LEU A 287 -26.89 -4.34 -16.77
C LEU A 287 -28.15 -3.93 -17.56
N LYS A 288 -28.11 -3.92 -18.90
CA LYS A 288 -29.29 -3.68 -19.76
C LYS A 288 -30.01 -4.97 -20.23
N LEU A 289 -29.69 -6.14 -19.70
CA LEU A 289 -30.55 -7.32 -19.87
C LEU A 289 -31.76 -7.20 -18.93
N LYS A 290 -32.72 -6.35 -19.31
CA LYS A 290 -34.10 -6.48 -18.83
C LYS A 290 -34.56 -7.89 -19.21
N TYR A 291 -34.98 -8.68 -18.22
CA TYR A 291 -35.74 -9.89 -18.47
C TYR A 291 -36.93 -9.56 -19.37
N PRO A 292 -37.14 -10.29 -20.50
CA PRO A 292 -38.41 -10.22 -21.20
C PRO A 292 -39.44 -10.89 -20.29
N GLY A 293 -40.24 -10.07 -19.63
CA GLY A 293 -41.55 -10.45 -19.10
C GLY A 293 -42.61 -10.22 -20.17
#